data_AF-A0A2N2C1W8-F1
#
_entry.id   AF-A0A2N2C1W8-F1
#
_cell.length_a   1.000
_cell.length_b   1.000
_cell.length_c   1.000
_cell.angle_alpha   90.00
_cell.angle_beta   90.00
_cell.angle_gamma   90.00
#
_symmetry.space_group_name_H-M   'P 1'
#
loop_
_entity.id
_entity.type
_entity.pdbx_description
1 polymer ?
#
loop_
_entity_poly.entity_id
_entity_poly.type
_entity_poly.pdbx_seq_one_letter_code
_entity_poly.pdbx_strand_id
1 'polypeptide(L)'
;MDQKLKLFRQIILARNNLLAMTVLTIINIAAYFFDGNFAFPFSAFFPYAAIVFGDIFAVEFADPMIFYWGIGFSVITLTLFLVGYFLSKNRHGWLIVVTILYGLDLLFMTYIYFPDFDFSALLDYAFHFWVLYYLVIGVSATMKLKKLSMDVESDPFSVVEKPL
;
A
#
# COMPACT_ATOMS: atom_id res chain seq x y z
N MET A 1 -9.44 27.36 -8.59
CA MET A 1 -8.57 27.12 -7.41
C MET A 1 -9.02 25.91 -6.59
N ASP A 2 -10.33 25.73 -6.33
CA ASP A 2 -10.89 24.65 -5.50
C ASP A 2 -10.60 23.21 -6.01
N GLN A 3 -10.66 22.98 -7.32
CA GLN A 3 -10.45 21.64 -7.89
C GLN A 3 -9.03 21.09 -7.69
N LYS A 4 -7.97 21.89 -7.91
CA LYS A 4 -6.58 21.45 -7.70
C LYS A 4 -6.34 21.10 -6.23
N LEU A 5 -6.87 21.91 -5.31
CA LEU A 5 -6.78 21.65 -3.88
C LEU A 5 -7.45 20.33 -3.49
N LYS A 6 -8.64 20.05 -4.04
CA LYS A 6 -9.35 18.77 -3.84
C LYS A 6 -8.51 17.57 -4.31
N LEU A 7 -7.87 17.66 -5.48
CA LEU A 7 -7.01 16.59 -6.01
C LEU A 7 -5.78 16.36 -5.12
N PHE A 8 -5.13 17.43 -4.65
CA PHE A 8 -4.01 17.30 -3.71
C PHE A 8 -4.41 16.65 -2.39
N ARG A 9 -5.59 17.01 -1.84
CA ARG A 9 -6.12 16.35 -0.62
C ARG A 9 -6.30 14.84 -0.84
N GLN A 10 -6.82 14.43 -1.99
CA GLN A 10 -7.00 13.01 -2.33
C GLN A 10 -5.65 12.26 -2.38
N ILE A 11 -4.63 12.86 -2.98
CA ILE A 11 -3.27 12.32 -3.01
C ILE A 11 -2.69 12.20 -1.59
N ILE A 12 -2.87 13.22 -0.75
CA ILE A 12 -2.40 13.21 0.64
C ILE A 12 -3.08 12.10 1.45
N LEU A 13 -4.40 11.96 1.33
CA LEU A 13 -5.16 10.91 2.02
C LEU A 13 -4.69 9.51 1.60
N ALA A 14 -4.45 9.28 0.31
CA ALA A 14 -3.89 8.03 -0.20
C ALA A 14 -2.51 7.73 0.42
N ARG A 15 -1.61 8.72 0.44
CA ARG A 15 -0.27 8.58 1.02
C ARG A 15 -0.30 8.33 2.53
N ASN A 16 -1.21 8.98 3.25
CA ASN A 16 -1.35 8.79 4.69
C ASN A 16 -1.87 7.39 5.03
N ASN A 17 -2.86 6.89 4.28
CA ASN A 17 -3.35 5.51 4.45
C ASN A 17 -2.24 4.49 4.13
N LEU A 18 -1.49 4.68 3.04
CA LEU A 18 -0.33 3.84 2.71
C LEU A 18 0.69 3.80 3.85
N LEU A 19 1.07 4.95 4.40
CA LEU A 19 2.04 5.01 5.49
C LEU A 19 1.49 4.35 6.76
N ALA A 20 0.27 4.69 7.16
CA ALA A 20 -0.35 4.12 8.35
C ALA A 20 -0.43 2.59 8.28
N MET A 21 -0.83 2.07 7.13
CA MET A 21 -0.90 0.63 6.87
C MET A 21 0.50 0.01 6.95
N THR A 22 1.48 0.61 6.29
CA THR A 22 2.87 0.11 6.30
C THR A 22 3.46 0.10 7.72
N VAL A 23 3.22 1.14 8.52
CA VAL A 23 3.69 1.21 9.91
C VAL A 23 3.01 0.14 10.78
N LEU A 24 1.69 -0.04 10.65
CA LEU A 24 0.97 -1.06 11.39
C LEU A 24 1.39 -2.48 10.99
N THR A 25 1.73 -2.71 9.72
CA THR A 25 2.36 -3.96 9.28
C THR A 25 3.68 -4.22 9.99
N ILE A 26 4.55 -3.22 10.10
CA ILE A 26 5.83 -3.34 10.82
C ILE A 26 5.56 -3.66 12.30
N ILE A 27 4.54 -3.03 12.91
CA ILE A 27 4.15 -3.30 14.28
C ILE A 27 3.62 -4.74 14.43
N ASN A 28 2.82 -5.25 13.49
CA ASN A 28 2.35 -6.64 13.52
C ASN A 28 3.51 -7.63 13.43
N ILE A 29 4.47 -7.38 12.55
CA ILE A 29 5.68 -8.22 12.44
C ILE A 29 6.49 -8.14 13.73
N ALA A 30 6.67 -6.95 14.31
CA ALA A 30 7.34 -6.83 15.60
C ALA A 30 6.60 -7.60 16.70
N ALA A 31 5.26 -7.47 16.78
CA ALA A 31 4.44 -8.20 17.73
C ALA A 31 4.63 -9.72 17.58
N TYR A 32 4.70 -10.25 16.35
CA TYR A 32 5.01 -11.66 16.09
C TYR A 32 6.33 -12.09 16.76
N PHE A 33 7.40 -11.31 16.63
CA PHE A 33 8.70 -11.62 17.24
C PHE A 33 8.77 -11.46 18.76
N PHE A 34 7.80 -10.78 19.37
CA PHE A 34 7.73 -10.57 20.82
C PHE A 34 6.58 -11.35 21.48
N ASP A 35 6.12 -12.43 20.83
CA ASP A 35 5.00 -13.28 21.30
C ASP A 35 3.72 -12.48 21.60
N GLY A 36 3.48 -11.43 20.82
CA GLY A 36 2.28 -10.62 20.89
C GLY A 36 1.08 -11.39 20.36
N ASN A 37 0.06 -11.58 21.19
CA ASN A 37 -1.18 -12.29 20.82
C ASN A 37 -2.18 -11.42 20.04
N PHE A 38 -1.72 -10.46 19.26
CA PHE A 38 -2.58 -9.57 18.49
C PHE A 38 -1.99 -9.25 17.12
N ALA A 39 -2.87 -9.04 16.14
CA ALA A 39 -2.54 -8.47 14.85
C ALA A 39 -3.54 -7.36 14.51
N PHE A 40 -3.04 -6.22 14.06
CA PHE A 40 -3.87 -5.12 13.59
C PHE A 40 -4.37 -5.41 12.17
N PRO A 41 -5.70 -5.36 11.92
CA PRO A 41 -6.27 -5.66 10.61
C PRO A 41 -6.02 -4.56 9.57
N PHE A 42 -5.65 -3.34 10.00
CA PHE A 42 -5.16 -2.28 9.11
C PHE A 42 -3.67 -2.47 8.82
N SER A 43 -3.33 -3.50 8.05
CA SER A 43 -1.94 -3.82 7.66
C SER A 43 -1.90 -4.38 6.23
N ALA A 44 -0.70 -4.67 5.72
CA ALA A 44 -0.49 -5.42 4.48
C ALA A 44 -0.31 -6.90 4.82
N PHE A 45 -0.98 -7.75 4.06
CA PHE A 45 -1.03 -9.18 4.32
C PHE A 45 0.27 -9.89 3.89
N PHE A 46 0.81 -9.62 2.70
CA PHE A 46 2.04 -10.22 2.16
C PHE A 46 3.22 -10.23 3.13
N PRO A 47 3.70 -9.08 3.62
CA PRO A 47 4.87 -9.04 4.51
C PRO A 47 4.64 -9.75 5.83
N TYR A 48 3.42 -9.71 6.38
CA TYR A 48 3.08 -10.42 7.62
C TYR A 48 2.99 -11.94 7.37
N ALA A 49 2.22 -12.35 6.36
CA ALA A 49 2.05 -13.74 5.97
C ALA A 49 3.39 -14.42 5.60
N ALA A 50 4.32 -13.70 4.99
CA ALA A 50 5.64 -14.23 4.67
C ALA A 50 6.47 -14.60 5.92
N ILE A 51 6.32 -13.84 7.02
CA ILE A 51 6.96 -14.17 8.30
C ILE A 51 6.28 -15.41 8.90
N VAL A 52 4.95 -15.40 9.00
CA VAL A 52 4.17 -16.49 9.61
C VAL A 52 4.36 -17.81 8.86
N PHE A 53 4.18 -17.81 7.53
CA PHE A 53 4.38 -19.00 6.72
C PHE A 53 5.84 -19.43 6.65
N GLY A 54 6.78 -18.47 6.64
CA GLY A 54 8.22 -18.78 6.69
C GLY A 54 8.58 -19.57 7.95
N ASP A 55 8.01 -19.20 9.10
CA ASP A 55 8.24 -19.88 10.38
C ASP A 55 7.58 -21.26 10.42
N ILE A 56 6.27 -21.32 10.09
CA ILE A 56 5.52 -22.59 10.03
C ILE A 56 6.22 -23.60 9.12
N PHE A 57 6.60 -23.20 7.91
CA PHE A 57 7.23 -24.09 6.95
C PHE A 57 8.68 -24.44 7.30
N ALA A 58 9.42 -23.54 7.96
CA ALA A 58 10.76 -23.90 8.44
C ALA A 58 10.73 -25.07 9.43
N VAL A 59 9.69 -25.12 10.28
CA VAL A 59 9.45 -26.25 11.18
C VAL A 59 8.97 -27.48 10.41
N GLU A 60 7.95 -27.33 9.57
CA GLU A 60 7.33 -28.45 8.82
C GLU A 60 8.34 -29.20 7.94
N PHE A 61 9.22 -28.47 7.26
CA PHE A 61 10.23 -29.05 6.36
C PHE A 61 11.59 -29.28 7.02
N ALA A 62 11.73 -28.98 8.33
CA ALA A 62 12.99 -29.02 9.06
C ALA A 62 14.13 -28.26 8.36
N ASP A 63 13.81 -27.15 7.69
CA ASP A 63 14.77 -26.30 6.97
C ASP A 63 14.65 -24.84 7.45
N PRO A 64 15.58 -24.36 8.29
CA PRO A 64 15.57 -22.98 8.77
C PRO A 64 15.78 -21.96 7.65
N MET A 65 16.25 -22.37 6.46
CA MET A 65 16.43 -21.46 5.33
C MET A 65 15.10 -20.88 4.82
N ILE A 66 14.00 -21.62 4.96
CA ILE A 66 12.66 -21.17 4.57
C ILE A 66 12.24 -19.92 5.34
N PHE A 67 12.57 -19.85 6.63
CA PHE A 67 12.28 -18.67 7.44
C PHE A 67 13.04 -17.44 6.96
N TYR A 68 14.32 -17.59 6.60
CA TYR A 68 15.11 -16.49 6.05
C TYR A 68 14.57 -16.00 4.70
N TRP A 69 14.03 -16.90 3.86
CA TRP A 69 13.31 -16.49 2.65
C TRP A 69 12.05 -15.68 2.97
N GLY A 70 11.29 -16.08 3.99
CA GLY A 70 10.13 -15.34 4.50
C GLY A 70 10.49 -13.92 4.96
N ILE A 71 11.56 -13.79 5.75
CA ILE A 71 12.11 -12.48 6.18
C ILE A 71 12.52 -11.66 4.95
N GLY A 72 13.26 -12.25 4.02
CA GLY A 72 13.72 -11.56 2.81
C GLY A 72 12.56 -10.99 2.00
N PHE A 73 11.51 -11.79 1.77
CA PHE A 73 10.31 -11.36 1.05
C PHE A 73 9.55 -10.26 1.81
N SER A 74 9.41 -10.38 3.13
CA SER A 74 8.78 -9.37 3.98
C SER A 74 9.51 -8.01 3.89
N VAL A 75 10.84 -8.03 3.99
CA VAL A 75 11.67 -6.82 3.86
C VAL A 75 11.53 -6.18 2.48
N ILE A 76 11.55 -6.99 1.40
CA ILE A 76 11.41 -6.49 0.03
C ILE A 76 10.05 -5.81 -0.16
N THR A 77 8.96 -6.45 0.25
CA THR A 77 7.60 -5.91 0.08
C THR A 77 7.38 -4.63 0.90
N LEU A 78 7.82 -4.59 2.17
CA LEU A 78 7.80 -3.38 2.98
C LEU A 78 8.62 -2.24 2.35
N THR A 79 9.80 -2.57 1.81
CA THR A 79 10.65 -1.61 1.11
C THR A 79 9.93 -1.03 -0.10
N LEU A 80 9.22 -1.84 -0.89
CA LEU A 80 8.45 -1.36 -2.04
C LEU A 80 7.33 -0.39 -1.62
N PHE A 81 6.62 -0.68 -0.52
CA PHE A 81 5.61 0.25 0.00
C PHE A 81 6.23 1.56 0.49
N LEU A 82 7.34 1.51 1.23
CA LEU A 82 8.05 2.69 1.72
C LEU A 82 8.64 3.53 0.57
N VAL A 83 9.31 2.90 -0.39
CA VAL A 83 9.84 3.56 -1.59
C VAL A 83 8.70 4.22 -2.37
N GLY A 84 7.57 3.53 -2.56
CA GLY A 84 6.39 4.11 -3.19
C GLY A 84 5.81 5.30 -2.40
N TYR A 85 5.81 5.24 -1.07
CA TYR A 85 5.41 6.35 -0.22
C TYR A 85 6.33 7.58 -0.34
N PHE A 86 7.65 7.38 -0.31
CA PHE A 86 8.62 8.48 -0.41
C PHE A 86 8.62 9.10 -1.81
N LEU A 87 8.64 8.26 -2.85
CA LEU A 87 8.69 8.74 -4.24
C LEU A 87 7.37 9.36 -4.68
N SER A 88 6.23 8.90 -4.16
CA SER A 88 4.92 9.51 -4.44
C SER A 88 4.79 10.96 -3.96
N LYS A 89 5.68 11.45 -3.09
CA LYS A 89 5.70 12.87 -2.67
C LYS A 89 5.97 13.82 -3.84
N ASN A 90 6.95 13.48 -4.68
CA ASN A 90 7.39 14.32 -5.80
C ASN A 90 6.89 13.79 -7.14
N ARG A 91 6.66 12.48 -7.23
CA ARG A 91 6.25 11.77 -8.43
C ARG A 91 5.00 10.96 -8.12
N HIS A 92 3.84 11.62 -8.11
CA HIS A 92 2.57 11.01 -7.75
C HIS A 92 2.24 9.72 -8.52
N GLY A 93 2.83 9.49 -9.70
CA GLY A 93 2.68 8.24 -10.47
C GLY A 93 3.08 6.98 -9.72
N TRP A 94 3.94 7.07 -8.69
CA TRP A 94 4.25 5.94 -7.81
C TRP A 94 3.03 5.42 -7.04
N LEU A 95 1.97 6.24 -6.87
CA LEU A 95 0.70 5.76 -6.31
C LEU A 95 0.10 4.63 -7.15
N ILE A 96 0.32 4.59 -8.47
CA ILE A 96 -0.18 3.51 -9.32
C ILE A 96 0.52 2.19 -8.96
N VAL A 97 1.85 2.24 -8.80
CA VAL A 97 2.67 1.06 -8.48
C VAL A 97 2.26 0.44 -7.15
N VAL A 98 2.15 1.26 -6.09
CA VAL A 98 1.71 0.77 -4.77
C VAL A 98 0.26 0.32 -4.76
N THR A 99 -0.61 0.92 -5.59
CA THR A 99 -2.01 0.46 -5.72
C THR A 99 -2.07 -0.93 -6.34
N ILE A 100 -1.26 -1.21 -7.36
CA ILE A 100 -1.18 -2.54 -7.97
C ILE A 100 -0.63 -3.54 -6.96
N LEU A 101 0.47 -3.21 -6.28
CA LEU A 101 1.06 -4.08 -5.25
C LEU A 101 0.06 -4.40 -4.14
N TYR A 102 -0.68 -3.40 -3.65
CA TYR A 102 -1.70 -3.58 -2.63
C TYR A 102 -2.95 -4.31 -3.14
N GLY A 103 -3.27 -4.19 -4.42
CA GLY A 103 -4.31 -5.01 -5.06
C GLY A 103 -3.91 -6.49 -5.10
N LEU A 104 -2.66 -6.79 -5.41
CA LEU A 104 -2.12 -8.16 -5.36
C LEU A 104 -2.11 -8.70 -3.92
N ASP A 105 -1.80 -7.86 -2.94
CA ASP A 105 -1.84 -8.18 -1.51
C ASP A 105 -3.24 -8.64 -1.07
N LEU A 106 -4.28 -7.88 -1.43
CA LEU A 106 -5.67 -8.24 -1.19
C LEU A 106 -6.10 -9.52 -1.93
N LEU A 107 -5.67 -9.70 -3.18
CA LEU A 107 -5.99 -10.92 -3.95
C LEU A 107 -5.36 -12.16 -3.30
N PHE A 108 -4.13 -12.06 -2.81
CA PHE A 108 -3.47 -13.15 -2.12
C PHE A 108 -4.10 -13.43 -0.76
N MET A 109 -4.43 -12.40 0.02
CA MET A 109 -5.21 -12.58 1.25
C MET A 109 -6.52 -13.32 0.96
N THR A 110 -7.20 -12.94 -0.12
CA THR A 110 -8.43 -13.60 -0.55
C THR A 110 -8.19 -15.06 -0.88
N TYR A 111 -7.14 -15.36 -1.66
CA TYR A 111 -6.79 -16.74 -2.00
C TYR A 111 -6.52 -17.61 -0.76
N ILE A 112 -5.87 -17.07 0.26
CA ILE A 112 -5.56 -17.79 1.50
C ILE A 112 -6.78 -17.97 2.40
N TYR A 113 -7.60 -16.93 2.59
CA TYR A 113 -8.74 -16.97 3.51
C TYR A 113 -10.02 -17.56 2.90
N PHE A 114 -10.15 -17.64 1.58
CA PHE A 114 -11.38 -18.09 0.94
C PHE A 114 -11.77 -19.55 1.25
N PRO A 115 -10.84 -20.53 1.29
CA PRO A 115 -11.19 -21.92 1.58
C PRO A 115 -11.80 -22.13 2.97
N ASP A 116 -11.30 -21.41 3.97
CA ASP A 116 -11.67 -21.54 5.38
C ASP A 116 -12.18 -20.20 5.94
N PHE A 117 -13.11 -19.56 5.21
CA PHE A 117 -13.59 -18.23 5.57
C PHE A 117 -14.19 -18.19 6.98
N ASP A 118 -13.63 -17.34 7.82
CA ASP A 118 -14.14 -17.01 9.16
C ASP A 118 -14.61 -15.55 9.19
N PHE A 119 -15.70 -15.29 9.94
CA PHE A 119 -16.19 -13.94 10.22
C PHE A 119 -15.15 -13.04 10.88
N SER A 120 -14.15 -13.61 11.58
CA SER A 120 -13.01 -12.86 12.10
C SER A 120 -12.25 -12.09 11.00
N ALA A 121 -12.16 -12.65 9.78
CA ALA A 121 -11.49 -12.03 8.64
C ALA A 121 -12.25 -10.85 8.02
N LEU A 122 -13.53 -10.65 8.37
CA LEU A 122 -14.35 -9.57 7.81
C LEU A 122 -13.73 -8.19 8.09
N LEU A 123 -13.14 -8.03 9.28
CA LEU A 123 -12.51 -6.78 9.68
C LEU A 123 -11.24 -6.52 8.87
N ASP A 124 -10.43 -7.54 8.59
CA ASP A 124 -9.28 -7.46 7.69
C ASP A 124 -9.71 -7.02 6.29
N TYR A 125 -10.71 -7.68 5.70
CA TYR A 125 -11.24 -7.28 4.39
C TYR A 125 -11.74 -5.83 4.38
N ALA A 126 -12.48 -5.40 5.39
CA ALA A 126 -13.00 -4.04 5.48
C ALA A 126 -11.87 -3.01 5.43
N PHE A 127 -10.79 -3.23 6.18
CA PHE A 127 -9.63 -2.33 6.17
C PHE A 127 -8.81 -2.42 4.88
N HIS A 128 -8.69 -3.59 4.26
CA HIS A 128 -8.03 -3.71 2.95
C HIS A 128 -8.81 -2.95 1.86
N PHE A 129 -10.14 -3.10 1.82
CA PHE A 129 -10.96 -2.32 0.89
C PHE A 129 -10.89 -0.82 1.18
N TRP A 130 -10.81 -0.41 2.44
CA TRP A 130 -10.63 0.98 2.84
C TRP A 130 -9.32 1.57 2.30
N VAL A 131 -8.18 0.91 2.55
CA VAL A 131 -6.87 1.37 2.06
C VAL A 131 -6.87 1.40 0.53
N LEU A 132 -7.38 0.34 -0.12
CA LEU A 132 -7.45 0.26 -1.58
C LEU A 132 -8.33 1.38 -2.18
N TYR A 133 -9.46 1.69 -1.55
CA TYR A 133 -10.33 2.80 -1.95
C TYR A 133 -9.58 4.14 -1.98
N TYR A 134 -8.85 4.48 -0.92
CA TYR A 134 -8.06 5.71 -0.87
C TYR A 134 -6.92 5.72 -1.88
N LEU A 135 -6.25 4.57 -2.11
CA LEU A 135 -5.21 4.42 -3.11
C LEU A 135 -5.75 4.68 -4.54
N VAL A 136 -6.89 4.07 -4.89
CA VAL A 136 -7.56 4.26 -6.19
C VAL A 136 -7.98 5.72 -6.40
N ILE A 137 -8.48 6.38 -5.37
CA ILE A 137 -8.80 7.82 -5.43
C ILE A 137 -7.53 8.66 -5.60
N GLY A 138 -6.43 8.34 -4.91
CA GLY A 138 -5.14 9.02 -5.08
C GLY A 138 -4.57 8.86 -6.49
N VAL A 139 -4.69 7.68 -7.08
CA VAL A 139 -4.32 7.40 -8.48
C VAL A 139 -5.19 8.22 -9.43
N SER A 140 -6.50 8.20 -9.24
CA SER A 140 -7.44 8.98 -10.06
C SER A 140 -7.14 10.48 -9.99
N ALA A 141 -6.80 10.98 -8.80
CA ALA A 141 -6.42 12.37 -8.59
C ALA A 141 -5.13 12.73 -9.31
N THR A 142 -4.15 11.83 -9.28
CA THR A 142 -2.87 11.95 -9.99
C THR A 142 -3.07 12.07 -11.50
N MET A 143 -3.89 11.19 -12.08
CA MET A 143 -4.20 11.21 -13.51
C MET A 143 -4.90 12.51 -13.93
N LYS A 144 -5.89 12.96 -13.13
CA LYS A 144 -6.59 14.24 -13.37
C LYS A 144 -5.65 15.44 -13.26
N LEU A 145 -4.75 15.45 -12.29
CA LEU A 145 -3.77 16.53 -12.11
C LEU A 145 -2.80 16.62 -13.30
N LYS A 146 -2.33 15.47 -13.81
CA LYS A 146 -1.49 15.40 -15.02
C LYS A 146 -2.22 15.94 -16.26
N LYS A 147 -3.49 15.58 -16.43
CA LYS A 147 -4.31 16.10 -17.55
C LYS A 147 -4.46 17.63 -17.46
N LEU A 148 -4.82 18.15 -16.28
CA LEU A 148 -4.96 19.59 -16.07
C LEU A 148 -3.67 20.38 -16.32
N SER A 149 -2.49 19.81 -16.03
CA SER A 149 -1.22 20.48 -16.37
C SER A 149 -0.98 20.52 -17.89
N MET A 150 -1.32 19.46 -18.61
CA MET A 150 -1.17 19.38 -20.07
C MET A 150 -2.14 20.34 -20.79
N ASP A 151 -3.36 20.47 -20.30
CA ASP A 151 -4.35 21.39 -20.87
C ASP A 151 -3.91 22.86 -20.71
N VAL A 152 -3.25 23.21 -19.60
CA VAL A 152 -2.70 24.56 -19.38
C VAL A 152 -1.49 24.84 -20.28
N GLU A 153 -0.60 23.86 -20.44
CA GLU A 153 0.61 24.02 -21.28
C GLU A 153 0.30 24.09 -22.78
N SER A 154 -0.79 23.46 -23.22
CA SER A 154 -1.23 23.48 -24.62
C SER A 154 -2.09 24.70 -25.01
N ASP A 155 -2.49 25.54 -24.04
CA ASP A 155 -3.23 26.78 -24.30
C ASP A 155 -2.28 27.88 -24.84
N PRO A 156 -2.44 28.34 -26.10
CA PRO A 156 -1.57 29.37 -26.69
C PRO A 156 -1.64 30.72 -25.96
N PHE A 157 -2.65 30.96 -25.13
CA PHE A 157 -2.80 32.19 -24.36
C PHE A 157 -2.19 32.10 -22.94
N SER A 158 -1.86 30.90 -22.43
CA SER A 158 -1.31 30.74 -21.08
C SER A 158 0.17 31.15 -20.95
N VAL A 159 0.90 31.24 -22.07
CA VAL A 159 2.32 31.63 -22.12
C VAL A 159 2.51 33.15 -22.03
N VAL A 160 1.46 33.92 -22.32
CA VAL A 160 1.53 35.40 -22.43
C VAL A 160 1.55 36.09 -21.06
N GLU A 161 1.15 35.41 -19.98
CA GLU A 161 1.03 36.00 -18.63
C GLU A 161 2.27 35.82 -17.73
N LYS A 162 3.44 35.41 -18.23
CA LYS A 162 4.67 35.51 -17.41
C LYS A 162 5.12 36.97 -17.34
N PRO A 163 5.06 37.65 -16.17
CA PRO A 163 5.69 38.95 -16.05
C PRO A 163 7.21 38.78 -16.17
N LEU A 164 7.81 39.60 -17.03
CA LEU A 164 9.26 39.80 -17.16
C LEU A 164 9.89 40.23 -15.83
#